data_AF-A0A960STW8-F1
#
_entry.id   AF-A0A960STW8-F1
#
_cell.length_a   1.000
_cell.length_b   1.000
_cell.length_c   1.000
_cell.angle_alpha   90.00
_cell.angle_beta   90.00
_cell.angle_gamma   90.00
#
_symmetry.space_group_name_H-M   'P 1'
#
loop_
_entity.id
_entity.type
_entity.pdbx_description
1 polymer ?
#
loop_
_entity_poly.entity_id
_entity_poly.type
_entity_poly.pdbx_seq_one_letter_code
_entity_poly.pdbx_strand_id
1 'polypeptide(L)'
;NQPPYVKMTEVLGPSEAMLFIEEADPRSYNNGTWVINVNPGAGWVDPFAIFHGHVSTIGFVDGHAELHNWVDQGTIKAATDSANGISSFYWSGGTANNPDFRWVYQRYKHTKWTPL
;
A
#
# COMPACT_ATOMS: atom_id res chain seq x y z
N ASN A 1 -0.30 17.04 0.77
CA ASN A 1 -1.51 16.72 1.56
C ASN A 1 -2.36 15.74 0.76
N GLN A 2 -2.90 14.70 1.39
CA GLN A 2 -3.62 13.57 0.77
C GLN A 2 -5.11 13.61 1.18
N PRO A 3 -5.91 14.55 0.66
CA PRO A 3 -7.29 14.72 1.09
C PRO A 3 -8.16 13.49 0.78
N PRO A 4 -8.78 12.84 1.78
CA PRO A 4 -9.55 11.63 1.59
C PRO A 4 -10.85 11.91 0.82
N TYR A 5 -11.45 10.86 0.27
CA TYR A 5 -12.85 10.90 -0.16
C TYR A 5 -13.76 10.93 1.06
N VAL A 6 -14.85 11.70 1.01
CA VAL A 6 -15.81 11.82 2.12
C VAL A 6 -17.06 10.98 1.85
N LYS A 7 -17.37 10.73 0.57
CA LYS A 7 -18.46 9.84 0.14
C LYS A 7 -17.93 8.77 -0.80
N MET A 8 -18.46 7.56 -0.70
CA MET A 8 -18.12 6.47 -1.64
C MET A 8 -18.39 6.86 -3.11
N THR A 9 -19.45 7.66 -3.36
CA THR A 9 -19.82 8.14 -4.70
C THR A 9 -18.80 9.12 -5.31
N GLU A 10 -17.86 9.64 -4.53
CA GLU A 10 -16.77 10.51 -5.01
C GLU A 10 -15.58 9.71 -5.54
N VAL A 11 -15.52 8.41 -5.23
CA VAL A 11 -14.41 7.54 -5.62
C VAL A 11 -14.55 7.19 -7.10
N LEU A 12 -13.65 7.73 -7.92
CA LEU A 12 -13.57 7.38 -9.34
C LEU A 12 -12.83 6.04 -9.50
N GLY A 13 -13.49 5.07 -10.14
CA GLY A 13 -13.03 3.68 -10.24
C GLY A 13 -12.97 2.98 -8.87
N PRO A 14 -14.12 2.72 -8.21
CA PRO A 14 -14.18 2.03 -6.92
C PRO A 14 -13.52 0.64 -6.93
N SER A 15 -13.61 -0.07 -8.07
CA SER A 15 -12.97 -1.37 -8.29
C SER A 15 -11.44 -1.32 -8.40
N GLU A 16 -10.84 -0.14 -8.40
CA GLU A 16 -9.38 0.01 -8.39
C GLU A 16 -8.89 0.73 -7.13
N ALA A 17 -9.78 1.35 -6.36
CA ALA A 17 -9.42 2.07 -5.15
C ALA A 17 -9.23 1.07 -4.00
N MET A 18 -8.00 0.93 -3.52
CA MET A 18 -7.70 0.14 -2.33
C MET A 18 -8.38 0.75 -1.10
N LEU A 19 -9.03 -0.09 -0.31
CA LEU A 19 -9.67 0.26 0.94
C LEU A 19 -9.01 -0.44 2.13
N PHE A 20 -8.63 -1.71 1.98
CA PHE A 20 -7.99 -2.50 3.04
C PHE A 20 -6.75 -3.21 2.52
N ILE A 21 -5.71 -3.23 3.34
CA ILE A 21 -4.52 -4.06 3.22
C ILE A 21 -4.14 -4.55 4.61
N GLU A 22 -3.65 -5.78 4.71
CA GLU A 22 -3.11 -6.31 5.96
C GLU A 22 -1.75 -5.66 6.24
N GLU A 23 -1.64 -4.95 7.37
CA GLU A 23 -0.38 -4.34 7.81
C GLU A 23 0.40 -5.32 8.70
N ALA A 24 1.72 -5.33 8.55
CA ALA A 24 2.63 -6.06 9.43
C ALA A 24 3.43 -5.07 10.27
N ASP A 25 2.80 -4.41 11.23
CA ASP A 25 3.44 -3.40 12.08
C ASP A 25 4.31 -4.06 13.17
N PRO A 26 5.65 -3.86 13.17
CA PRO A 26 6.54 -4.49 14.14
C PRO A 26 6.50 -3.81 15.51
N ARG A 27 5.65 -2.79 15.71
CA ARG A 27 5.51 -2.03 16.98
C ARG A 27 4.54 -2.67 17.97
N SER A 28 4.26 -3.97 17.85
CA SER A 28 3.33 -4.81 18.66
C SER A 28 1.85 -4.73 18.27
N TYR A 29 1.39 -3.63 17.69
CA TYR A 29 0.04 -3.47 17.14
C TYR A 29 0.10 -2.46 15.98
N ASN A 30 -0.91 -2.47 15.10
CA ASN A 30 -1.01 -1.51 13.99
C ASN A 30 -1.28 -0.11 14.55
N ASN A 31 -0.31 0.78 14.40
CA ASN A 31 -0.39 2.13 14.95
C ASN A 31 -0.93 3.14 13.92
N GLY A 32 -2.25 3.23 13.85
CA GLY A 32 -2.96 4.19 13.01
C GLY A 32 -3.48 3.56 11.72
N THR A 33 -3.47 4.36 10.65
CA THR A 33 -3.79 3.92 9.30
C THR A 33 -2.51 3.55 8.56
N TRP A 34 -2.61 2.68 7.56
CA TRP A 34 -1.52 2.41 6.63
C TRP A 34 -1.26 3.61 5.69
N VAL A 35 0.02 3.98 5.51
CA VAL A 35 0.45 5.19 4.80
C VAL A 35 1.42 4.88 3.65
N ILE A 36 1.35 5.70 2.60
CA ILE A 36 2.44 5.95 1.64
C ILE A 36 2.67 7.44 1.45
N ASN A 37 3.85 7.80 0.96
CA ASN A 37 4.11 9.13 0.45
C ASN A 37 3.67 9.22 -1.01
N VAL A 38 3.03 10.34 -1.36
CA VAL A 38 2.58 10.66 -2.73
C VAL A 38 3.40 11.82 -3.32
N ASN A 39 3.20 12.12 -4.61
CA ASN A 39 3.88 13.22 -5.29
C ASN A 39 3.75 14.56 -4.53
N PRO A 40 4.81 15.40 -4.53
CA PRO A 40 6.06 15.28 -5.31
C PRO A 40 7.16 14.42 -4.69
N GLY A 41 6.94 13.81 -3.52
CA GLY A 41 7.93 12.99 -2.80
C GLY A 41 7.45 11.56 -2.64
N ALA A 42 7.00 10.93 -3.73
CA ALA A 42 6.44 9.58 -3.67
C ALA A 42 7.44 8.59 -3.05
N GLY A 43 6.94 7.71 -2.18
CA GLY A 43 7.79 6.85 -1.35
C GLY A 43 6.99 5.82 -0.57
N TRP A 44 7.60 4.68 -0.29
CA TRP A 44 7.08 3.75 0.71
C TRP A 44 7.15 4.38 2.11
N VAL A 45 6.21 3.99 2.98
CA VAL A 45 6.19 4.39 4.39
C VAL A 45 5.94 3.16 5.25
N ASP A 46 4.72 2.63 5.22
CA ASP A 46 4.34 1.52 6.08
C ASP A 46 4.50 0.16 5.39
N PRO A 47 5.10 -0.84 6.07
CA PRO A 47 5.18 -2.20 5.58
C PRO A 47 3.80 -2.87 5.60
N PHE A 48 3.67 -4.00 4.90
CA PHE A 48 2.43 -4.76 4.83
C PHE A 48 2.72 -6.27 4.91
N ALA A 49 1.68 -7.03 5.22
CA ALA A 49 1.77 -8.46 5.41
C ALA A 49 1.81 -9.21 4.09
N ILE A 50 2.72 -10.19 3.99
CA ILE A 50 2.88 -11.07 2.82
C ILE A 50 2.90 -12.56 3.20
N PHE A 51 2.10 -12.92 4.20
CA PHE A 51 2.15 -14.21 4.90
C PHE A 51 1.84 -15.44 4.03
N HIS A 52 1.27 -15.24 2.84
CA HIS A 52 0.80 -16.31 1.97
C HIS A 52 1.65 -16.48 0.70
N GLY A 53 2.98 -16.45 0.87
CA GLY A 53 3.93 -16.68 -0.22
C GLY A 53 4.14 -15.44 -1.09
N HIS A 54 4.52 -14.32 -0.47
CA HIS A 54 4.67 -13.01 -1.13
C HIS A 54 3.36 -12.44 -1.66
N VAL A 55 2.24 -12.78 -1.01
CA VAL A 55 0.90 -12.34 -1.40
C VAL A 55 0.23 -11.58 -0.26
N SER A 56 -0.46 -10.50 -0.61
CA SER A 56 -1.42 -9.82 0.28
C SER A 56 -2.84 -9.98 -0.25
N THR A 57 -3.82 -10.08 0.66
CA THR A 57 -5.24 -9.93 0.33
C THR A 57 -5.61 -8.46 0.44
N ILE A 58 -6.16 -7.89 -0.61
CA ILE A 58 -6.43 -6.46 -0.73
C ILE A 58 -7.92 -6.25 -1.01
N GLY A 59 -8.58 -5.44 -0.19
CA GLY A 59 -9.99 -5.09 -0.35
C GLY A 59 -10.16 -3.75 -1.06
N PHE A 60 -11.17 -3.65 -1.92
CA PHE A 60 -11.44 -2.47 -2.74
C PHE A 60 -12.78 -1.79 -2.37
N VAL A 61 -12.96 -0.54 -2.81
CA VAL A 61 -14.10 0.29 -2.43
C VAL A 61 -15.45 -0.25 -2.94
N ASP A 62 -15.49 -0.99 -4.05
CA ASP A 62 -16.71 -1.66 -4.53
C ASP A 62 -17.06 -2.94 -3.75
N GLY A 63 -16.22 -3.36 -2.80
CA GLY A 63 -16.44 -4.49 -1.91
C GLY A 63 -15.83 -5.82 -2.34
N HIS A 64 -15.13 -5.89 -3.48
CA HIS A 64 -14.38 -7.10 -3.83
C HIS A 64 -13.02 -7.16 -3.12
N ALA A 65 -12.37 -8.33 -3.19
CA ALA A 65 -11.01 -8.53 -2.72
C ALA A 65 -10.18 -9.27 -3.78
N GLU A 66 -8.89 -8.95 -3.86
CA GLU A 66 -7.94 -9.60 -4.75
C GLU A 66 -6.72 -10.10 -3.98
N LEU A 67 -6.10 -11.15 -4.49
CA LEU A 67 -4.76 -11.57 -4.09
C LEU A 67 -3.75 -10.85 -4.97
N HIS A 68 -2.84 -10.09 -4.36
CA HIS A 68 -1.75 -9.43 -5.08
C HIS A 68 -0.42 -10.08 -4.75
N ASN A 69 0.26 -10.61 -5.77
CA ASN A 69 1.60 -11.19 -5.64
C ASN A 69 2.67 -10.11 -5.88
N TRP A 70 3.50 -9.87 -4.87
CA TRP A 70 4.61 -8.92 -4.91
C TRP A 70 5.81 -9.51 -5.66
N VAL A 71 6.51 -8.70 -6.45
CA VAL A 71 7.60 -9.18 -7.32
C VAL A 71 8.92 -8.43 -7.14
N ASP A 72 8.89 -7.20 -6.62
CA ASP A 72 10.10 -6.45 -6.36
C ASP A 72 10.81 -6.99 -5.12
N GLN A 73 12.10 -7.29 -5.26
CA GLN A 73 12.89 -7.91 -4.19
C GLN A 73 13.03 -6.99 -2.97
N GLY A 74 13.10 -5.68 -3.18
CA GLY A 74 13.15 -4.70 -2.09
C GLY A 74 11.83 -4.66 -1.32
N THR A 75 10.71 -4.68 -2.02
CA THR A 75 9.37 -4.77 -1.45
C THR A 75 9.19 -6.06 -0.64
N ILE A 76 9.51 -7.22 -1.23
CA ILE A 76 9.40 -8.52 -0.55
C ILE A 76 10.28 -8.55 0.71
N LYS A 77 11.52 -8.06 0.61
CA LYS A 77 12.42 -8.00 1.77
C LYS A 77 11.84 -7.12 2.89
N ALA A 78 11.38 -5.91 2.57
CA ALA A 78 10.86 -4.99 3.57
C ALA A 78 9.61 -5.56 4.28
N ALA A 79 8.69 -6.16 3.52
CA ALA A 79 7.51 -6.80 4.08
C ALA A 79 7.87 -8.05 4.93
N THR A 80 8.84 -8.86 4.48
CA THR A 80 9.33 -10.03 5.24
C THR A 80 10.01 -9.62 6.55
N ASP A 81 10.85 -8.59 6.52
CA ASP A 81 11.53 -8.07 7.71
C ASP A 81 10.48 -7.63 8.75
N SER A 82 9.48 -6.86 8.32
CA SER A 82 8.42 -6.37 9.20
C SER A 82 7.58 -7.49 9.80
N ALA A 83 7.21 -8.48 8.98
CA ALA A 83 6.52 -9.70 9.40
C ALA A 83 7.30 -10.47 10.49
N ASN A 84 8.64 -10.37 10.49
CA ASN A 84 9.51 -10.99 11.49
C ASN A 84 9.83 -10.06 12.68
N GLY A 85 9.12 -8.93 12.81
CA GLY A 85 9.34 -7.96 13.89
C GLY A 85 10.54 -7.04 13.69
N ILE A 86 11.13 -7.02 12.49
CA ILE A 86 12.25 -6.13 12.15
C ILE A 86 11.69 -4.87 11.49
N SER A 87 11.98 -3.72 12.09
CA SER A 87 11.54 -2.41 11.56
C SER A 87 12.07 -2.17 10.13
N SER A 88 11.16 -1.96 9.18
CA SER A 88 11.46 -1.75 7.76
C SER A 88 10.71 -0.58 7.13
N PHE A 89 10.22 0.36 7.93
CA PHE A 89 9.52 1.56 7.45
C PHE A 89 10.40 2.37 6.49
N TYR A 90 9.75 3.09 5.56
CA TYR A 90 10.41 4.00 4.61
C TYR A 90 11.50 3.33 3.75
N TRP A 91 11.31 2.08 3.34
CA TRP A 91 12.29 1.39 2.50
C TRP A 91 12.42 2.02 1.11
N SER A 92 13.56 1.80 0.47
CA SER A 92 13.84 2.30 -0.87
C SER A 92 12.92 1.68 -1.92
N GLY A 93 12.78 2.34 -3.08
CA GLY A 93 12.05 1.78 -4.21
C GLY A 93 10.64 2.34 -4.39
N GLY A 94 10.26 3.37 -3.63
CA GLY A 94 9.04 4.14 -3.89
C GLY A 94 9.20 5.04 -5.13
N THR A 95 9.31 4.44 -6.31
CA THR A 95 9.56 5.13 -7.58
C THR A 95 8.71 4.53 -8.69
N ALA A 96 8.56 5.27 -9.79
CA ALA A 96 7.90 4.77 -10.98
C ALA A 96 8.60 3.56 -11.63
N ASN A 97 9.81 3.17 -11.21
CA ASN A 97 10.48 1.97 -11.75
C ASN A 97 10.13 0.68 -10.99
N ASN A 98 9.69 0.78 -9.73
CA ASN A 98 9.28 -0.38 -8.94
C ASN A 98 7.84 -0.78 -9.32
N PRO A 99 7.61 -1.99 -9.87
CA PRO A 99 6.29 -2.43 -10.29
C PRO A 99 5.28 -2.50 -9.15
N ASP A 100 5.71 -2.94 -7.96
CA ASP A 100 4.87 -3.07 -6.77
C ASP A 100 4.43 -1.70 -6.27
N PHE A 101 5.38 -0.75 -6.21
CA PHE A 101 5.06 0.62 -5.79
C PHE A 101 4.12 1.31 -6.76
N ARG A 102 4.36 1.18 -8.08
CA ARG A 102 3.44 1.68 -9.10
C ARG A 102 2.03 1.12 -8.92
N TRP A 103 1.92 -0.19 -8.71
CA TRP A 103 0.65 -0.88 -8.57
C TRP A 103 -0.15 -0.36 -7.39
N VAL A 104 0.51 -0.20 -6.23
CA VAL A 104 -0.08 0.36 -5.01
C VAL A 104 -0.45 1.83 -5.20
N TYR A 105 0.47 2.64 -5.71
CA TYR A 105 0.25 4.07 -5.87
C TYR A 105 -0.94 4.37 -6.79
N GLN A 106 -1.14 3.57 -7.85
CA GLN A 106 -2.31 3.69 -8.73
C GLN A 106 -3.65 3.41 -8.03
N ARG A 107 -3.61 2.64 -6.93
CA ARG A 107 -4.79 2.17 -6.20
C ARG A 107 -4.99 2.89 -4.86
N TYR A 108 -3.96 3.55 -4.34
CA TYR A 108 -4.03 4.50 -3.24
C TYR A 108 -4.64 5.83 -3.72
N LYS A 109 -5.96 5.83 -3.93
CA LYS A 109 -6.68 6.98 -4.47
C LYS A 109 -7.09 7.97 -3.38
N HIS A 110 -6.96 9.25 -3.68
CA HIS A 110 -7.43 10.37 -2.86
C HIS A 110 -7.91 11.50 -3.78
N THR A 111 -8.61 12.51 -3.26
CA THR A 111 -9.29 13.53 -4.12
C THR A 111 -8.35 14.40 -4.98
N LYS A 112 -7.04 14.37 -4.70
CA LYS A 112 -5.99 15.05 -5.48
C LYS A 112 -5.00 14.06 -6.11
N TRP A 113 -5.39 12.80 -6.23
CA TRP A 113 -4.52 11.78 -6.80
C TRP A 113 -4.13 12.17 -8.23
N THR A 114 -2.85 11.97 -8.54
CA THR A 114 -2.30 12.16 -9.88
C THR A 114 -1.34 11.01 -10.15
N PRO A 115 -1.21 10.56 -11.41
CA PRO A 115 -0.25 9.52 -11.77
C PRO A 115 1.17 9.82 -11.27
N LEU A 116 1.91 8.73 -11.06
CA LEU A 116 3.30 8.73 -10.57
C LEU A 116 4.24 9.49 -11.49
#